data_AF-A0A2A4GDM2-F1
#
_entry.id   AF-A0A2A4GDM2-F1
#
_cell.length_a   1.000
_cell.length_b   1.000
_cell.length_c   1.000
_cell.angle_alpha   90.00
_cell.angle_beta   90.00
_cell.angle_gamma   90.00
#
_symmetry.space_group_name_H-M   'P 1'
#
loop_
_entity.id
_entity.type
_entity.pdbx_description
1 polymer ?
#
loop_
_entity_poly.entity_id
_entity_poly.type
_entity_poly.pdbx_seq_one_letter_code
_entity_poly.pdbx_strand_id
1 'polypeptide(L)'
;METIPYVRVGTTYYKLVKSPTISGHFNEQLVSWSEHTIKQDYGKDFLSKVPKYDGFTCIPNHIDFKKEHHDFYNIYSPLSFVPKEGTIDKTLQFLEHIFGSQRELGLDYLQLLYVKPIQILPILCLVSSERSTGKSSFLKWLKEIFENNLTYLTNDSFGSQFNADWANKLLICIDEVLFNKEELTERIKYLSTTNRNKLEAKGKDKREVEFFGKFILCSNNEDNFIKIDGNETRFWVRKIPPIKNEETDFLEKLITEIPAFLSYLGNRKVSTIQSTRMWFSPNQLFTPALKKLVNNNRNRVEKELASLLLSAMDKFELSEIQLCPMDALHMLNKTRVKTDLTQLRRLLKKDWKLENQKNSNSYQRATIWNNGEINLEDAKGRYFSISKHFLLKNFDEMMTS
;
A
#
# COMPACT_ATOMS: atom_id res chain seq x y z
N MET A 1 34.62 -2.45 28.82
CA MET A 1 35.06 -1.22 28.14
C MET A 1 33.85 -0.29 28.07
N GLU A 2 33.97 0.94 28.57
CA GLU A 2 32.90 1.93 28.45
C GLU A 2 32.59 2.18 26.98
N THR A 3 31.32 2.03 26.59
CA THR A 3 30.86 2.29 25.24
C THR A 3 30.95 3.79 24.95
N ILE A 4 31.79 4.18 24.00
CA ILE A 4 31.92 5.58 23.57
C ILE A 4 30.62 5.98 22.85
N PRO A 5 29.83 6.94 23.38
CA PRO A 5 28.52 7.29 22.82
C PRO A 5 28.63 8.28 21.66
N TYR A 6 29.80 8.38 21.03
CA TYR A 6 30.10 9.32 19.96
C TYR A 6 30.62 8.57 18.74
N VAL A 7 30.31 9.10 17.56
CA VAL A 7 30.89 8.68 16.28
C VAL A 7 31.25 9.90 15.46
N ARG A 8 32.31 9.82 14.67
CA ARG A 8 32.65 10.84 13.68
C ARG A 8 32.30 10.30 12.31
N VAL A 9 31.43 10.98 11.58
CA VAL A 9 31.05 10.61 10.21
C VAL A 9 31.46 11.73 9.28
N GLY A 10 32.39 11.44 8.36
CA GLY A 10 33.12 12.44 7.61
C GLY A 10 33.84 13.41 8.55
N THR A 11 33.47 14.69 8.48
CA THR A 11 34.05 15.78 9.29
C THR A 11 33.23 16.13 10.54
N THR A 12 32.05 15.54 10.72
CA THR A 12 31.11 15.92 11.78
C THR A 12 31.04 14.85 12.86
N TYR A 13 31.02 15.28 14.13
CA TYR A 13 30.79 14.40 15.27
C TYR A 13 29.30 14.30 15.59
N TYR A 14 28.88 13.10 15.98
CA TYR A 14 27.52 12.78 16.37
C TYR A 14 27.53 12.07 17.71
N LYS A 15 26.56 12.42 18.57
CA LYS A 15 26.28 11.71 19.81
C LYS A 15 25.10 10.78 19.59
N LEU A 16 25.23 9.52 20.02
CA LEU A 16 24.12 8.60 20.15
C LEU A 16 23.34 8.97 21.42
N VAL A 17 22.22 9.68 21.24
CA VAL A 17 21.39 10.18 22.33
C VAL A 17 20.22 9.22 22.53
N LYS A 18 20.00 8.83 23.79
CA LYS A 18 18.81 8.10 24.25
C LYS A 18 17.82 9.10 24.81
N SER A 19 16.91 9.59 23.97
CA SER A 19 15.88 10.54 24.39
C SER A 19 14.76 9.78 25.13
N PRO A 20 14.48 10.09 26.41
CA PRO A 20 13.41 9.43 27.15
C PRO A 20 12.05 9.76 26.52
N THR A 21 11.15 8.80 26.58
CA THR A 21 9.77 8.92 26.10
C THR A 21 8.79 8.89 27.28
N ILE A 22 7.57 9.39 27.07
CA ILE A 22 6.52 9.39 28.09
C ILE A 22 6.13 7.97 28.55
N SER A 23 6.40 6.94 27.75
CA SER A 23 6.15 5.54 28.05
C SER A 23 7.29 4.87 28.84
N GLY A 24 8.32 5.62 29.23
CA GLY A 24 9.47 5.10 29.98
C GLY A 24 10.50 4.37 29.11
N HIS A 25 10.33 4.36 27.79
CA HIS A 25 11.31 3.85 26.82
C HIS A 25 12.28 4.95 26.36
N PHE A 26 13.32 4.57 25.61
CA PHE A 26 14.27 5.50 25.01
C PHE A 26 14.22 5.43 23.49
N ASN A 27 14.15 6.60 22.85
CA ASN A 27 14.39 6.74 21.42
C ASN A 27 15.87 7.02 21.17
N GLU A 28 16.54 6.15 20.43
CA GLU A 28 17.92 6.38 20.02
C GLU A 28 17.98 7.26 18.76
N GLN A 29 18.76 8.33 18.81
CA GLN A 29 18.99 9.21 17.66
C GLN A 29 20.43 9.74 17.64
N LEU A 30 20.93 9.99 16.42
CA LEU A 30 22.21 10.66 16.22
C LEU A 30 22.01 12.17 16.16
N VAL A 31 22.58 12.87 17.13
CA VAL A 31 22.53 14.33 17.20
C VAL A 31 23.91 14.89 16.88
N SER A 32 23.97 15.86 15.96
CA SER A 32 25.21 16.58 15.66
C SER A 32 25.76 17.20 16.93
N TRP A 33 27.04 16.98 17.20
CA TRP A 33 27.71 17.45 18.40
C TRP A 33 28.99 18.20 18.03
N SER A 34 29.25 19.32 18.72
CA SER A 34 30.43 20.12 18.46
C SER A 34 31.68 19.42 18.99
N GLU A 35 32.74 19.37 18.18
CA GLU A 35 34.06 18.89 18.60
C GLU A 35 34.57 19.66 19.84
N HIS A 36 34.32 20.98 19.90
CA HIS A 36 34.71 21.81 21.03
C HIS A 36 34.04 21.35 22.34
N THR A 37 32.74 21.07 22.29
CA THR A 37 31.99 20.59 23.46
C THR A 37 32.51 19.24 23.94
N ILE A 38 32.80 18.30 23.02
CA ILE A 38 33.38 17.00 23.39
C ILE A 38 34.74 17.18 24.10
N LYS A 39 35.60 18.08 23.57
CA LYS A 39 36.90 18.39 24.20
C LYS A 39 36.75 19.02 25.57
N GLN A 40 35.74 19.87 25.76
CA GLN A 40 35.47 20.53 27.04
C GLN A 40 34.97 19.53 28.09
N ASP A 41 34.10 18.60 27.69
CA ASP A 41 33.49 17.62 28.59
C ASP A 41 34.45 16.48 28.97
N TYR A 42 35.31 16.03 28.04
CA TYR A 42 36.11 14.79 28.19
C TYR A 42 37.63 14.96 27.94
N GLY A 43 38.08 16.17 27.61
CA GLY A 43 39.48 16.45 27.27
C GLY A 43 39.83 16.19 25.79
N LYS A 44 41.00 16.70 25.36
CA LYS A 44 41.44 16.64 23.95
C LYS A 44 41.68 15.21 23.44
N ASP A 45 42.22 14.36 24.29
CA ASP A 45 42.62 13.00 23.91
C ASP A 45 41.41 12.08 23.68
N PHE A 46 40.22 12.45 24.16
CA PHE A 46 39.00 11.67 23.98
C PHE A 46 38.64 11.48 22.51
N LEU A 47 38.88 12.48 21.66
CA LEU A 47 38.55 12.42 20.23
C LEU A 47 39.32 11.35 19.47
N SER A 48 40.51 10.97 19.95
CA SER A 48 41.31 9.90 19.33
C SER A 48 40.62 8.53 19.43
N LYS A 49 39.76 8.36 20.45
CA LYS A 49 39.04 7.11 20.74
C LYS A 49 37.70 7.02 20.01
N VAL A 50 37.19 8.13 19.48
CA VAL A 50 35.89 8.18 18.79
C VAL A 50 35.99 7.42 17.45
N PRO A 51 35.15 6.39 17.21
CA PRO A 51 35.12 5.68 15.94
C PRO A 51 34.85 6.62 14.76
N LYS A 52 35.53 6.39 13.65
CA LYS A 52 35.52 7.25 12.46
C LYS A 52 34.95 6.47 11.30
N TYR A 53 34.02 7.10 10.59
CA TYR A 53 33.36 6.55 9.42
C TYR A 53 33.40 7.56 8.27
N ASP A 54 33.42 7.09 7.04
CA ASP A 54 33.45 7.94 5.84
C ASP A 54 32.07 8.55 5.54
N GLY A 55 31.01 7.82 5.88
CA GLY A 55 29.64 8.27 5.62
C GLY A 55 28.57 7.44 6.33
N PHE A 56 27.32 7.77 6.01
CA PHE A 56 26.16 7.00 6.44
C PHE A 56 25.72 6.04 5.34
N THR A 57 25.41 4.81 5.71
CA THR A 57 24.72 3.82 4.87
C THR A 57 23.45 3.33 5.54
N CYS A 58 22.49 2.78 4.80
CA CYS A 58 21.29 2.17 5.36
C CYS A 58 21.12 0.78 4.76
N ILE A 59 21.66 -0.23 5.46
CA ILE A 59 21.61 -1.63 5.02
C ILE A 59 20.69 -2.37 5.99
N PRO A 60 19.46 -2.74 5.56
CA PRO A 60 18.49 -3.35 6.44
C PRO A 60 18.77 -4.84 6.64
N ASN A 61 18.95 -5.24 7.90
CA ASN A 61 19.00 -6.65 8.33
C ASN A 61 18.59 -6.71 9.80
N HIS A 62 17.56 -7.50 10.12
CA HIS A 62 17.07 -7.67 11.48
C HIS A 62 17.73 -8.82 12.24
N ILE A 63 18.28 -9.82 11.53
CA ILE A 63 18.80 -11.06 12.12
C ILE A 63 20.32 -10.96 12.33
N ASP A 64 21.05 -10.53 11.30
CA ASP A 64 22.50 -10.29 11.33
C ASP A 64 22.76 -8.80 11.11
N PHE A 65 22.26 -7.97 12.03
CA PHE A 65 22.47 -6.54 11.97
C PHE A 65 23.95 -6.20 12.17
N LYS A 66 24.50 -5.41 11.25
CA LYS A 66 25.85 -4.84 11.38
C LYS A 66 25.76 -3.32 11.48
N LYS A 67 26.37 -2.80 12.54
CA LYS A 67 26.45 -1.35 12.80
C LYS A 67 27.36 -0.64 11.79
N GLU A 68 28.27 -1.38 11.16
CA GLU A 68 29.27 -0.86 10.25
C GLU A 68 29.38 -1.73 8.98
N HIS A 69 29.56 -1.06 7.84
CA HIS A 69 29.89 -1.70 6.57
C HIS A 69 30.97 -0.89 5.85
N HIS A 70 32.16 -1.46 5.63
CA HIS A 70 33.26 -0.82 4.88
C HIS A 70 33.56 0.62 5.36
N ASP A 71 33.72 0.84 6.67
CA ASP A 71 33.91 2.18 7.27
C ASP A 71 32.71 3.15 7.11
N PHE A 72 31.52 2.66 6.77
CA PHE A 72 30.26 3.44 6.83
C PHE A 72 29.44 3.07 8.05
N TYR A 73 28.87 4.08 8.71
CA TYR A 73 27.95 3.91 9.82
C TYR A 73 26.56 3.54 9.29
N ASN A 74 26.03 2.39 9.72
CA ASN A 74 24.69 1.95 9.34
C ASN A 74 23.63 2.67 10.18
N ILE A 75 22.77 3.46 9.53
CA ILE A 75 21.67 4.20 10.18
C ILE A 75 20.40 3.35 10.34
N TYR A 76 20.38 2.15 9.77
CA TYR A 76 19.31 1.19 10.05
C TYR A 76 19.35 0.80 11.54
N SER A 77 18.19 0.65 12.17
CA SER A 77 18.12 0.40 13.61
C SER A 77 17.99 -1.10 13.90
N PRO A 78 18.80 -1.70 14.79
CA PRO A 78 18.52 -3.04 15.29
C PRO A 78 17.20 -3.05 16.07
N LEU A 79 16.57 -4.22 16.16
CA LEU A 79 15.39 -4.40 17.02
C LEU A 79 15.84 -4.63 18.46
N SER A 80 15.11 -4.10 19.44
CA SER A 80 15.42 -4.28 20.86
C SER A 80 14.98 -5.66 21.37
N PHE A 81 13.92 -6.23 20.80
CA PHE A 81 13.43 -7.56 21.15
C PHE A 81 14.35 -8.66 20.59
N VAL A 82 14.78 -9.57 21.47
CA VAL A 82 15.55 -10.75 21.10
C VAL A 82 14.60 -11.94 20.92
N PRO A 83 14.65 -12.67 19.78
CA PRO A 83 13.81 -13.85 19.57
C PRO A 83 13.98 -14.89 20.68
N LYS A 84 12.86 -15.40 21.20
CA LYS A 84 12.82 -16.37 22.29
C LYS A 84 11.55 -17.21 22.21
N GLU A 85 11.64 -18.52 22.42
CA GLU A 85 10.47 -19.40 22.46
C GLU A 85 9.41 -18.96 23.49
N GLY A 86 8.13 -19.12 23.11
CA GLY A 86 6.98 -18.76 23.95
C GLY A 86 5.65 -18.92 23.21
N THR A 87 4.56 -18.50 23.85
CA THR A 87 3.21 -18.53 23.29
C THR A 87 2.93 -17.27 22.45
N ILE A 88 2.11 -17.42 21.41
CA ILE A 88 1.73 -16.33 20.49
C ILE A 88 0.21 -16.31 20.23
N ASP A 89 -0.58 -16.81 21.19
CA ASP A 89 -2.01 -17.06 20.99
C ASP A 89 -2.78 -15.77 20.71
N LYS A 90 -2.46 -14.68 21.44
CA LYS A 90 -3.10 -13.38 21.22
C LYS A 90 -2.71 -12.77 19.89
N THR A 91 -1.46 -12.93 19.49
CA THR A 91 -0.94 -12.52 18.19
C THR A 91 -1.65 -13.26 17.06
N LEU A 92 -1.77 -14.59 17.13
CA LEU A 92 -2.45 -15.38 16.12
C LEU A 92 -3.95 -15.03 16.02
N GLN A 93 -4.62 -14.82 17.16
CA GLN A 93 -6.00 -14.34 17.21
C GLN A 93 -6.13 -12.96 16.54
N PHE A 94 -5.19 -12.05 16.80
CA PHE A 94 -5.23 -10.71 16.22
C PHE A 94 -5.00 -10.75 14.71
N LEU A 95 -4.05 -11.54 14.25
CA LEU A 95 -3.79 -11.72 12.82
C LEU A 95 -4.96 -12.39 12.10
N GLU A 96 -5.66 -13.32 12.75
CA GLU A 96 -6.91 -13.88 12.25
C GLU A 96 -8.00 -12.80 12.11
N HIS A 97 -8.12 -11.88 13.07
CA HIS A 97 -9.05 -10.75 12.97
C HIS A 97 -8.70 -9.80 11.80
N ILE A 98 -7.42 -9.46 11.61
CA ILE A 98 -6.98 -8.51 10.58
C ILE A 98 -7.03 -9.14 9.17
N PHE A 99 -6.54 -10.37 9.02
CA PHE A 99 -6.37 -11.00 7.71
C PHE A 99 -7.48 -12.00 7.36
N GLY A 100 -8.31 -12.42 8.33
CA GLY A 100 -9.41 -13.35 8.13
C GLY A 100 -8.97 -14.63 7.43
N SER A 101 -9.67 -15.00 6.35
CA SER A 101 -9.32 -16.16 5.51
C SER A 101 -7.91 -16.10 4.88
N GLN A 102 -7.29 -14.92 4.83
CA GLN A 102 -5.92 -14.74 4.32
C GLN A 102 -4.87 -14.70 5.45
N ARG A 103 -5.15 -15.26 6.63
CA ARG A 103 -4.23 -15.26 7.79
C ARG A 103 -2.82 -15.75 7.46
N GLU A 104 -2.68 -16.87 6.76
CA GLU A 104 -1.37 -17.41 6.38
C GLU A 104 -0.59 -16.46 5.46
N LEU A 105 -1.28 -15.73 4.59
CA LEU A 105 -0.70 -14.70 3.73
C LEU A 105 -0.21 -13.51 4.55
N GLY A 106 -0.95 -13.13 5.59
CA GLY A 106 -0.56 -12.10 6.56
C GLY A 106 0.68 -12.48 7.36
N LEU A 107 0.76 -13.73 7.81
CA LEU A 107 1.96 -14.26 8.47
C LEU A 107 3.16 -14.27 7.53
N ASP A 108 2.98 -14.68 6.27
CA ASP A 108 4.04 -14.62 5.25
C ASP A 108 4.51 -13.18 5.00
N TYR A 109 3.58 -12.22 4.93
CA TYR A 109 3.90 -10.80 4.75
C TYR A 109 4.76 -10.27 5.92
N LEU A 110 4.39 -10.57 7.16
CA LEU A 110 5.14 -10.17 8.36
C LEU A 110 6.49 -10.89 8.45
N GLN A 111 6.54 -12.17 8.09
CA GLN A 111 7.79 -12.93 8.01
C GLN A 111 8.76 -12.32 7.00
N LEU A 112 8.28 -11.89 5.83
CA LEU A 112 9.12 -11.26 4.82
C LEU A 112 9.64 -9.90 5.26
N LEU A 113 8.84 -9.11 5.98
CA LEU A 113 9.32 -7.86 6.58
C LEU A 113 10.47 -8.10 7.56
N TYR A 114 10.38 -9.17 8.37
CA TYR A 114 11.40 -9.51 9.36
C TYR A 114 12.65 -10.18 8.76
N VAL A 115 12.47 -11.23 7.96
CA VAL A 115 13.57 -12.07 7.45
C VAL A 115 14.19 -11.51 6.16
N LYS A 116 13.41 -10.80 5.33
CA LYS A 116 13.84 -10.26 4.04
C LYS A 116 13.43 -8.79 3.87
N PRO A 117 13.96 -7.86 4.69
CA PRO A 117 13.50 -6.48 4.73
C PRO A 117 13.66 -5.70 3.40
N ILE A 118 14.50 -6.16 2.47
CA ILE A 118 14.62 -5.57 1.12
C ILE A 118 13.61 -6.11 0.10
N GLN A 119 12.92 -7.21 0.39
CA GLN A 119 11.95 -7.83 -0.52
C GLN A 119 10.80 -6.86 -0.77
N ILE A 120 10.50 -6.57 -2.04
CA ILE A 120 9.33 -5.77 -2.40
C ILE A 120 8.06 -6.53 -2.03
N LEU A 121 7.11 -5.82 -1.41
CA LEU A 121 5.82 -6.34 -0.97
C LEU A 121 4.69 -5.43 -1.46
N PRO A 122 3.45 -5.94 -1.58
CA PRO A 122 2.30 -5.14 -1.96
C PRO A 122 1.97 -4.08 -0.90
N ILE A 123 1.29 -3.02 -1.32
CA ILE A 123 0.75 -1.98 -0.45
C ILE A 123 -0.44 -2.57 0.29
N LEU A 124 -0.30 -2.72 1.62
CA LEU A 124 -1.37 -3.24 2.47
C LEU A 124 -2.33 -2.10 2.82
N CYS A 125 -3.61 -2.24 2.49
CA CYS A 125 -4.65 -1.27 2.83
C CYS A 125 -5.64 -1.90 3.81
N LEU A 126 -5.74 -1.36 5.01
CA LEU A 126 -6.74 -1.74 6.00
C LEU A 126 -7.88 -0.72 5.96
N VAL A 127 -9.07 -1.15 5.57
CA VAL A 127 -10.23 -0.28 5.41
C VAL A 127 -11.37 -0.74 6.32
N SER A 128 -12.12 0.21 6.86
CA SER A 128 -13.42 -0.07 7.50
C SER A 128 -14.19 1.21 7.71
N SER A 129 -15.48 1.23 7.36
CA SER A 129 -16.40 2.31 7.73
C SER A 129 -16.73 2.37 9.22
N GLU A 130 -16.55 1.26 9.92
CA GLU A 130 -16.84 1.12 11.35
C GLU A 130 -15.64 1.50 12.23
N ARG A 131 -15.94 2.00 13.43
CA ARG A 131 -14.94 2.32 14.46
C ARG A 131 -14.55 1.06 15.25
N SER A 132 -13.49 1.14 16.05
CA SER A 132 -13.04 0.04 16.93
C SER A 132 -12.75 -1.27 16.19
N THR A 133 -12.03 -1.17 15.07
CA THR A 133 -11.72 -2.32 14.18
C THR A 133 -10.33 -2.90 14.41
N GLY A 134 -9.50 -2.26 15.24
CA GLY A 134 -8.13 -2.70 15.51
C GLY A 134 -7.08 -2.24 14.48
N LYS A 135 -7.45 -1.45 13.46
CA LYS A 135 -6.52 -0.89 12.45
C LYS A 135 -5.36 -0.12 13.10
N SER A 136 -5.68 0.85 13.96
CA SER A 136 -4.66 1.64 14.65
C SER A 136 -3.87 0.81 15.66
N SER A 137 -4.50 -0.18 16.32
CA SER A 137 -3.80 -1.13 17.20
C SER A 137 -2.80 -1.99 16.43
N PHE A 138 -3.12 -2.37 15.19
CA PHE A 138 -2.20 -3.10 14.32
C PHE A 138 -0.99 -2.25 13.94
N LEU A 139 -1.18 -0.98 13.57
CA LEU A 139 -0.04 -0.08 13.31
C LEU A 139 0.82 0.16 14.55
N LYS A 140 0.19 0.34 15.72
CA LYS A 140 0.89 0.46 17.00
C LYS A 140 1.71 -0.78 17.31
N TRP A 141 1.13 -1.97 17.17
CA TRP A 141 1.85 -3.22 17.37
C TRP A 141 3.02 -3.39 16.39
N LEU A 142 2.85 -3.04 15.11
CA LEU A 142 3.97 -3.00 14.16
C LEU A 142 5.04 -1.98 14.55
N LYS A 143 4.66 -0.84 15.14
CA LYS A 143 5.59 0.16 15.66
C LYS A 143 6.43 -0.41 16.81
N GLU A 144 5.86 -1.26 17.64
CA GLU A 144 6.59 -1.96 18.71
C GLU A 144 7.51 -3.05 18.14
N ILE A 145 7.11 -3.78 17.10
CA ILE A 145 7.96 -4.80 16.45
C ILE A 145 9.17 -4.18 15.74
N PHE A 146 8.92 -3.15 14.91
CA PHE A 146 9.94 -2.60 14.00
C PHE A 146 10.58 -1.30 14.49
N GLU A 147 10.08 -0.74 15.60
CA GLU A 147 10.64 0.39 16.34
C GLU A 147 11.04 1.55 15.42
N ASN A 148 12.30 1.96 15.44
CA ASN A 148 12.85 3.04 14.65
C ASN A 148 12.85 2.79 13.13
N ASN A 149 12.55 1.57 12.68
CA ASN A 149 12.43 1.25 11.25
C ASN A 149 11.00 1.46 10.72
N LEU A 150 10.02 1.79 11.57
CA LEU A 150 8.68 2.20 11.18
C LEU A 150 8.44 3.69 11.46
N THR A 151 7.77 4.38 10.53
CA THR A 151 7.30 5.74 10.72
C THR A 151 5.83 5.91 10.37
N TYR A 152 5.18 6.83 11.07
CA TYR A 152 3.87 7.36 10.69
C TYR A 152 4.07 8.55 9.77
N LEU A 153 3.19 8.70 8.79
CA LEU A 153 3.21 9.78 7.83
C LEU A 153 1.79 10.30 7.63
N THR A 154 1.63 11.61 7.51
CA THR A 154 0.35 12.25 7.17
C THR A 154 0.23 12.36 5.65
N ASN A 155 -1.00 12.57 5.15
CA ASN A 155 -1.25 12.78 3.72
C ASN A 155 -0.43 13.96 3.16
N ASP A 156 -0.30 15.05 3.92
CA ASP A 156 0.46 16.25 3.50
C ASP A 156 1.97 15.99 3.46
N SER A 157 2.51 15.33 4.48
CA SER A 157 3.93 14.98 4.53
C SER A 157 4.31 14.00 3.42
N PHE A 158 3.42 13.07 3.04
CA PHE A 158 3.64 12.21 1.88
C PHE A 158 3.66 12.98 0.56
N GLY A 159 2.82 14.01 0.42
CA GLY A 159 2.82 14.89 -0.74
C GLY A 159 4.06 15.77 -0.88
N SER A 160 4.79 16.02 0.22
CA SER A 160 6.01 16.82 0.23
C SER A 160 7.13 16.22 -0.63
N GLN A 161 7.98 17.07 -1.21
CA GLN A 161 9.23 16.64 -1.85
C GLN A 161 10.27 16.17 -0.84
N PHE A 162 10.25 16.70 0.38
CA PHE A 162 11.16 16.32 1.45
C PHE A 162 10.74 14.98 2.05
N ASN A 163 11.66 14.01 2.02
CA ASN A 163 11.39 12.62 2.39
C ASN A 163 12.46 12.00 3.30
N ALA A 164 13.43 12.79 3.75
CA ALA A 164 14.57 12.29 4.50
C ALA A 164 14.22 11.64 5.85
N ASP A 165 13.06 11.96 6.40
CA ASP A 165 12.50 11.41 7.63
C ASP A 165 11.98 9.96 7.46
N TRP A 166 11.53 9.58 6.26
CA TRP A 166 10.90 8.28 6.00
C TRP A 166 11.56 7.43 4.91
N ALA A 167 12.40 7.99 4.04
CA ALA A 167 12.97 7.27 2.89
C ALA A 167 13.88 6.08 3.26
N ASN A 168 14.46 6.08 4.47
CA ASN A 168 15.30 5.01 5.00
C ASN A 168 14.56 4.12 6.02
N LYS A 169 13.22 4.14 6.03
CA LYS A 169 12.38 3.33 6.93
C LYS A 169 11.88 2.09 6.19
N LEU A 170 11.77 0.98 6.92
CA LEU A 170 11.20 -0.27 6.41
C LEU A 170 9.70 -0.12 6.16
N LEU A 171 8.98 0.49 7.11
CA LEU A 171 7.52 0.65 7.05
C LEU A 171 7.15 2.13 7.13
N ILE A 172 6.34 2.56 6.15
CA ILE A 172 5.73 3.88 6.09
C ILE A 172 4.22 3.68 6.24
N CYS A 173 3.71 4.04 7.41
CA CYS A 173 2.29 3.88 7.75
C CYS A 173 1.57 5.21 7.58
N ILE A 174 0.50 5.24 6.80
CA ILE A 174 -0.34 6.42 6.61
C ILE A 174 -1.70 6.11 7.19
N ASP A 175 -2.06 6.81 8.27
CA ASP A 175 -3.39 6.70 8.88
C ASP A 175 -4.35 7.69 8.22
N GLU A 176 -5.63 7.33 8.18
CA GLU A 176 -6.71 8.14 7.57
C GLU A 176 -6.40 8.62 6.13
N VAL A 177 -5.99 7.68 5.27
CA VAL A 177 -5.70 7.98 3.86
C VAL A 177 -6.95 8.41 3.12
N LEU A 178 -6.84 9.52 2.40
CA LEU A 178 -7.81 9.99 1.42
C LEU A 178 -7.06 10.66 0.25
N PHE A 179 -6.54 9.84 -0.66
CA PHE A 179 -5.83 10.30 -1.85
C PHE A 179 -6.80 10.71 -2.95
N ASN A 180 -7.31 11.94 -2.81
CA ASN A 180 -8.15 12.56 -3.83
C ASN A 180 -7.37 12.93 -5.10
N LYS A 181 -6.04 12.99 -5.03
CA LYS A 181 -5.13 13.32 -6.14
C LYS A 181 -4.52 12.05 -6.74
N GLU A 182 -4.69 11.87 -8.05
CA GLU A 182 -4.10 10.74 -8.78
C GLU A 182 -2.58 10.71 -8.69
N GLU A 183 -1.93 11.89 -8.61
CA GLU A 183 -0.48 12.02 -8.43
C GLU A 183 0.05 11.28 -7.20
N LEU A 184 -0.65 11.34 -6.06
CA LEU A 184 -0.22 10.64 -4.84
C LEU A 184 -0.34 9.12 -5.01
N THR A 185 -1.35 8.67 -5.76
CA THR A 185 -1.54 7.26 -6.07
C THR A 185 -0.45 6.75 -7.01
N GLU A 186 -0.07 7.52 -8.03
CA GLU A 186 1.04 7.14 -8.91
C GLU A 186 2.39 7.18 -8.17
N ARG A 187 2.58 8.15 -7.27
CA ARG A 187 3.78 8.22 -6.43
C ARG A 187 3.92 7.00 -5.52
N ILE A 188 2.85 6.55 -4.87
CA ILE A 188 2.93 5.36 -4.01
C ILE A 188 3.16 4.08 -4.83
N LYS A 189 2.54 3.95 -6.02
CA LYS A 189 2.80 2.83 -6.94
C LYS A 189 4.27 2.81 -7.39
N TYR A 190 4.83 3.96 -7.75
CA TYR A 190 6.24 4.10 -8.09
C TYR A 190 7.14 3.68 -6.92
N LEU A 191 6.93 4.25 -5.73
CA LEU A 191 7.74 3.95 -4.55
C LEU A 191 7.64 2.48 -4.13
N SER A 192 6.47 1.85 -4.28
CA SER A 192 6.29 0.42 -3.96
C SER A 192 7.06 -0.54 -4.88
N THR A 193 7.60 -0.07 -6.01
CA THR A 193 8.31 -0.91 -6.98
C THR A 193 9.74 -0.45 -7.29
N THR A 194 10.10 0.79 -6.96
CA THR A 194 11.45 1.29 -7.20
C THR A 194 12.43 0.73 -6.18
N ASN A 195 13.66 0.45 -6.61
CA ASN A 195 14.76 0.11 -5.71
C ASN A 195 15.62 1.33 -5.38
N ARG A 196 15.36 2.49 -6.02
CA ARG A 196 16.12 3.72 -5.83
C ARG A 196 15.19 4.92 -5.74
N ASN A 197 15.54 5.86 -4.88
CA ASN A 197 14.80 7.10 -4.70
C ASN A 197 15.78 8.26 -4.44
N LYS A 198 15.36 9.48 -4.76
CA LYS A 198 16.13 10.67 -4.37
C LYS A 198 15.76 11.04 -2.93
N LEU A 199 16.76 11.01 -2.06
CA LEU A 199 16.66 11.53 -0.71
C LEU A 199 16.74 13.05 -0.76
N GLU A 200 15.71 13.72 -0.25
CA GLU A 200 15.62 15.18 -0.21
C GLU A 200 15.39 15.67 1.21
N ALA A 201 16.28 16.53 1.69
CA ALA A 201 16.16 17.22 2.97
C ALA A 201 16.26 18.74 2.76
N LYS A 202 15.60 19.51 3.62
CA LYS A 202 15.62 20.97 3.54
C LYS A 202 17.06 21.49 3.72
N GLY A 203 17.53 22.27 2.75
CA GLY A 203 18.88 22.87 2.79
C GLY A 203 20.03 21.87 2.59
N LYS A 204 19.77 20.69 2.01
CA LYS A 204 20.82 19.72 1.63
C LYS A 204 20.66 19.30 0.17
N ASP A 205 21.77 18.93 -0.44
CA ASP A 205 21.78 18.41 -1.81
C ASP A 205 21.03 17.09 -1.92
N LYS A 206 20.35 16.91 -3.06
CA LYS A 206 19.63 15.69 -3.39
C LYS A 206 20.63 14.58 -3.67
N ARG A 207 20.45 13.41 -3.06
CA ARG A 207 21.28 12.23 -3.32
C ARG A 207 20.43 11.03 -3.65
N GLU A 208 20.90 10.19 -4.57
CA GLU A 208 20.25 8.91 -4.85
C GLU A 208 20.57 7.92 -3.72
N VAL A 209 19.54 7.23 -3.24
CA VAL A 209 19.65 6.18 -2.22
C VAL A 209 18.85 4.96 -2.65
N GLU A 210 19.20 3.80 -2.14
CA GLU A 210 18.37 2.61 -2.29
C GLU A 210 17.09 2.77 -1.47
N PHE A 211 15.96 2.40 -2.06
CA PHE A 211 14.65 2.46 -1.44
C PHE A 211 14.11 1.04 -1.23
N PHE A 212 13.70 0.75 0.00
CA PHE A 212 13.17 -0.54 0.40
C PHE A 212 11.90 -0.41 1.27
N GLY A 213 11.32 0.79 1.34
CA GLY A 213 10.17 1.08 2.19
C GLY A 213 8.88 0.45 1.69
N LYS A 214 8.06 -0.06 2.62
CA LYS A 214 6.77 -0.72 2.36
C LYS A 214 5.66 0.15 2.95
N PHE A 215 4.53 0.20 2.26
CA PHE A 215 3.42 1.06 2.66
C PHE A 215 2.28 0.28 3.29
N ILE A 216 1.80 0.78 4.43
CA ILE A 216 0.57 0.32 5.05
C ILE A 216 -0.36 1.53 5.18
N LEU A 217 -1.54 1.42 4.58
CA LEU A 217 -2.53 2.48 4.52
C LEU A 217 -3.72 2.08 5.38
N CYS A 218 -4.17 2.97 6.27
CA CYS A 218 -5.43 2.81 6.96
C CYS A 218 -6.43 3.86 6.45
N SER A 219 -7.68 3.46 6.21
CA SER A 219 -8.74 4.42 5.87
C SER A 219 -10.07 4.02 6.49
N ASN A 220 -10.86 5.05 6.82
CA ASN A 220 -12.25 4.88 7.20
C ASN A 220 -13.20 4.94 5.98
N ASN A 221 -12.68 5.24 4.79
CA ASN A 221 -13.40 5.19 3.53
C ASN A 221 -13.04 3.89 2.80
N GLU A 222 -14.00 2.98 2.66
CA GLU A 222 -13.77 1.69 2.00
C GLU A 222 -13.72 1.80 0.48
N ASP A 223 -14.39 2.81 -0.07
CA ASP A 223 -14.81 2.80 -1.47
C ASP A 223 -14.00 3.74 -2.36
N ASN A 224 -13.48 4.84 -1.81
CA ASN A 224 -12.85 5.91 -2.60
C ASN A 224 -11.63 6.54 -1.89
N PHE A 225 -10.93 5.81 -1.01
CA PHE A 225 -9.74 6.34 -0.34
C PHE A 225 -8.53 6.50 -1.27
N ILE A 226 -8.51 5.77 -2.39
CA ILE A 226 -7.45 5.80 -3.38
C ILE A 226 -8.00 5.43 -4.76
N LYS A 227 -7.48 6.07 -5.81
CA LYS A 227 -7.87 5.82 -7.20
C LYS A 227 -6.99 4.77 -7.86
N ILE A 228 -7.50 3.55 -7.98
CA ILE A 228 -6.80 2.43 -8.62
C ILE A 228 -7.52 1.96 -9.87
N ASP A 229 -6.74 1.53 -10.87
CA ASP A 229 -7.26 0.98 -12.12
C ASP A 229 -7.59 -0.52 -11.97
N GLY A 230 -8.33 -1.06 -12.95
CA GLY A 230 -8.77 -2.46 -12.91
C GLY A 230 -7.69 -3.51 -13.19
N ASN A 231 -6.50 -3.10 -13.63
CA ASN A 231 -5.37 -4.00 -13.83
C ASN A 231 -4.31 -3.83 -12.73
N GLU A 232 -4.65 -3.11 -11.66
CA GLU A 232 -3.72 -2.82 -10.59
C GLU A 232 -3.45 -4.09 -9.77
N THR A 233 -2.17 -4.39 -9.55
CA THR A 233 -1.68 -5.63 -8.94
C THR A 233 -0.91 -5.40 -7.64
N ARG A 234 -0.65 -4.14 -7.28
CA ARG A 234 0.23 -3.75 -6.18
C ARG A 234 -0.50 -3.61 -4.84
N PHE A 235 -1.82 -3.57 -4.83
CA PHE A 235 -2.61 -3.30 -3.63
C PHE A 235 -3.23 -4.56 -3.05
N TRP A 236 -3.16 -4.68 -1.74
CA TRP A 236 -3.84 -5.70 -0.96
C TRP A 236 -4.81 -5.03 0.00
N VAL A 237 -6.10 -5.02 -0.36
CA VAL A 237 -7.13 -4.30 0.40
C VAL A 237 -7.89 -5.26 1.31
N ARG A 238 -7.84 -5.01 2.61
CA ARG A 238 -8.51 -5.79 3.66
C ARG A 238 -9.58 -4.94 4.32
N LYS A 239 -10.85 -5.37 4.20
CA LYS A 239 -11.93 -4.84 5.04
C LYS A 239 -11.86 -5.49 6.41
N ILE A 240 -11.77 -4.67 7.46
CA ILE A 240 -11.57 -5.14 8.83
C ILE A 240 -12.90 -5.03 9.59
N PRO A 241 -13.43 -6.13 10.15
CA PRO A 241 -14.66 -6.07 10.94
C PRO A 241 -14.42 -5.36 12.29
N PRO A 242 -15.49 -4.85 12.94
CA PRO A 242 -15.40 -4.29 14.28
C PRO A 242 -15.05 -5.39 15.29
N ILE A 243 -14.25 -5.03 16.28
CA ILE A 243 -13.91 -5.93 17.38
C ILE A 243 -15.14 -6.08 18.27
N LYS A 244 -15.56 -7.32 18.54
CA LYS A 244 -16.75 -7.61 19.36
C LYS A 244 -16.52 -7.35 20.86
N ASN A 245 -15.35 -7.73 21.36
CA ASN A 245 -14.97 -7.60 22.77
C ASN A 245 -13.68 -6.81 22.86
N GLU A 246 -13.77 -5.56 23.33
CA GLU A 246 -12.58 -4.74 23.59
C GLU A 246 -11.92 -5.22 24.89
N GLU A 247 -10.61 -5.48 24.82
CA GLU A 247 -9.76 -5.82 25.95
C GLU A 247 -8.78 -4.64 26.14
N THR A 248 -8.81 -4.00 27.31
CA THR A 248 -8.07 -2.74 27.57
C THR A 248 -6.57 -2.89 27.37
N ASP A 249 -6.02 -4.03 27.80
CA ASP A 249 -4.57 -4.27 27.83
C ASP A 249 -4.13 -5.13 26.63
N PHE A 250 -4.96 -5.22 25.58
CA PHE A 250 -4.71 -6.11 24.46
C PHE A 250 -3.39 -5.80 23.74
N LEU A 251 -3.08 -4.52 23.54
CA LEU A 251 -1.81 -4.12 22.91
C LEU A 251 -0.61 -4.54 23.77
N GLU A 252 -0.68 -4.40 25.09
CA GLU A 252 0.40 -4.83 25.99
C GLU A 252 0.62 -6.33 25.92
N LYS A 253 -0.47 -7.13 25.85
CA LYS A 253 -0.39 -8.58 25.65
C LYS A 253 0.22 -8.95 24.30
N LEU A 254 -0.03 -8.17 23.25
CA LEU A 254 0.63 -8.37 21.96
C LEU A 254 2.12 -8.03 22.02
N ILE A 255 2.50 -7.00 22.79
CA ILE A 255 3.90 -6.60 22.99
C ILE A 255 4.69 -7.69 23.73
N THR A 256 4.11 -8.28 24.78
CA THR A 256 4.77 -9.35 25.55
C THR A 256 5.03 -10.60 24.72
N GLU A 257 4.23 -10.86 23.69
CA GLU A 257 4.40 -11.98 22.75
C GLU A 257 5.43 -11.71 21.63
N ILE A 258 5.92 -10.47 21.45
CA ILE A 258 6.85 -10.12 20.35
C ILE A 258 8.08 -11.04 20.29
N PRO A 259 8.82 -11.32 21.39
CA PRO A 259 9.96 -12.24 21.36
C PRO A 259 9.63 -13.63 20.80
N ALA A 260 8.48 -14.18 21.21
CA ALA A 260 7.97 -15.47 20.75
C ALA A 260 7.53 -15.41 19.29
N PHE A 261 6.88 -14.32 18.90
CA PHE A 261 6.48 -14.08 17.53
C PHE A 261 7.68 -13.95 16.58
N LEU A 262 8.75 -13.26 16.97
CA LEU A 262 9.97 -13.17 16.17
C LEU A 262 10.66 -14.54 16.03
N SER A 263 10.70 -15.36 17.10
CA SER A 263 11.21 -16.74 17.01
C SER A 263 10.38 -17.58 16.03
N TYR A 264 9.05 -17.49 16.14
CA TYR A 264 8.13 -18.16 15.25
C TYR A 264 8.33 -17.74 13.78
N LEU A 265 8.43 -16.45 13.49
CA LEU A 265 8.68 -15.94 12.14
C LEU A 265 10.05 -16.37 11.58
N GLY A 266 11.08 -16.45 12.42
CA GLY A 266 12.41 -16.92 12.01
C GLY A 266 12.43 -18.39 11.59
N ASN A 267 11.60 -19.23 12.24
CA ASN A 267 11.63 -20.68 12.08
C ASN A 267 10.50 -21.24 11.17
N ARG A 268 9.42 -20.49 10.98
CA ARG A 268 8.27 -20.92 10.15
C ARG A 268 8.67 -21.08 8.68
N LYS A 269 8.13 -22.10 8.01
CA LYS A 269 8.19 -22.19 6.55
C LYS A 269 7.14 -21.28 5.92
N VAL A 270 7.57 -20.38 5.03
CA VAL A 270 6.66 -19.52 4.25
C VAL A 270 5.68 -20.39 3.47
N SER A 271 4.38 -20.09 3.56
CA SER A 271 3.33 -20.87 2.89
C SER A 271 3.26 -20.60 1.38
N THR A 272 3.69 -19.41 0.98
CA THR A 272 3.69 -18.92 -0.40
C THR A 272 5.05 -19.09 -1.09
N ILE A 273 4.99 -19.18 -2.42
CA ILE A 273 6.17 -19.14 -3.28
C ILE A 273 6.26 -17.76 -3.91
N GLN A 274 7.47 -17.22 -4.01
CA GLN A 274 7.72 -15.98 -4.73
C GLN A 274 7.31 -16.15 -6.20
N SER A 275 6.16 -15.60 -6.55
CA SER A 275 5.55 -15.72 -7.88
C SER A 275 5.77 -14.48 -8.72
N THR A 276 5.98 -13.33 -8.06
CA THR A 276 6.19 -12.03 -8.69
C THR A 276 7.33 -11.27 -8.03
N ARG A 277 7.66 -10.10 -8.58
CA ARG A 277 8.57 -9.15 -7.93
C ARG A 277 8.06 -8.70 -6.54
N MET A 278 6.74 -8.63 -6.34
CA MET A 278 6.11 -8.29 -5.05
C MET A 278 5.83 -9.51 -4.15
N TRP A 279 6.51 -10.64 -4.41
CA TRP A 279 6.33 -11.93 -3.76
C TRP A 279 4.98 -12.60 -4.06
N PHE A 280 3.87 -11.95 -3.73
CA PHE A 280 2.51 -12.47 -3.90
C PHE A 280 1.98 -12.24 -5.31
N SER A 281 1.11 -13.14 -5.77
CA SER A 281 0.41 -13.00 -7.03
C SER A 281 -0.87 -12.17 -6.88
N PRO A 282 -1.36 -11.50 -7.94
CA PRO A 282 -2.61 -10.74 -7.89
C PRO A 282 -3.80 -11.57 -7.41
N ASN A 283 -3.85 -12.86 -7.77
CA ASN A 283 -4.91 -13.78 -7.36
C ASN A 283 -4.89 -14.03 -5.84
N GLN A 284 -3.71 -14.08 -5.21
CA GLN A 284 -3.59 -14.23 -3.76
C GLN A 284 -4.01 -12.97 -3.02
N LEU A 285 -3.77 -11.78 -3.60
CA LEU A 285 -4.12 -10.49 -3.00
C LEU A 285 -5.58 -10.10 -3.24
N PHE A 286 -6.27 -10.81 -4.14
CA PHE A 286 -7.65 -10.51 -4.48
C PHE A 286 -8.57 -10.64 -3.27
N THR A 287 -9.39 -9.62 -3.05
CA THR A 287 -10.41 -9.59 -2.00
C THR A 287 -11.69 -8.93 -2.53
N PRO A 288 -12.85 -9.19 -1.90
CA PRO A 288 -14.08 -8.46 -2.21
C PRO A 288 -13.92 -6.94 -2.05
N ALA A 289 -13.14 -6.50 -1.05
CA ALA A 289 -12.87 -5.08 -0.81
C ALA A 289 -12.05 -4.45 -1.96
N LEU A 290 -11.02 -5.14 -2.46
CA LEU A 290 -10.25 -4.69 -3.62
C LEU A 290 -11.13 -4.61 -4.87
N LYS A 291 -11.96 -5.64 -5.11
CA LYS A 291 -12.92 -5.64 -6.24
C LYS A 291 -13.87 -4.44 -6.16
N LYS A 292 -14.43 -4.17 -4.97
CA LYS A 292 -15.35 -3.05 -4.73
C LYS A 292 -14.67 -1.70 -4.99
N LEU A 293 -13.46 -1.50 -4.46
CA LEU A 293 -12.66 -0.28 -4.68
C LEU A 293 -12.35 -0.04 -6.17
N VAL A 294 -11.90 -1.08 -6.89
CA VAL A 294 -11.66 -1.01 -8.34
C VAL A 294 -12.94 -0.64 -9.08
N ASN A 295 -14.06 -1.28 -8.77
CA ASN A 295 -15.34 -1.00 -9.41
C ASN A 295 -15.84 0.42 -9.11
N ASN A 296 -15.58 0.94 -7.91
CA ASN A 296 -15.96 2.30 -7.52
C ASN A 296 -15.12 3.38 -8.19
N ASN A 297 -13.85 3.11 -8.45
CA ASN A 297 -12.98 4.00 -9.22
C ASN A 297 -13.32 4.08 -10.72
N ARG A 298 -14.22 3.22 -11.22
CA ARG A 298 -14.67 3.29 -12.61
C ARG A 298 -15.50 4.54 -12.89
N ASN A 299 -15.36 5.04 -14.11
CA ASN A 299 -15.98 6.29 -14.52
C ASN A 299 -17.51 6.18 -14.49
N ARG A 300 -18.21 7.24 -14.07
CA ARG A 300 -19.69 7.29 -14.06
C ARG A 300 -20.29 7.01 -15.44
N VAL A 301 -19.64 7.48 -16.51
CA VAL A 301 -20.02 7.18 -17.91
C VAL A 301 -20.01 5.68 -18.19
N GLU A 302 -19.01 4.99 -17.64
CA GLU A 302 -18.80 3.56 -17.83
C GLU A 302 -19.87 2.74 -17.11
N LYS A 303 -20.14 3.08 -15.85
CA LYS A 303 -21.19 2.44 -15.04
C LYS A 303 -22.58 2.62 -15.65
N GLU A 304 -22.90 3.85 -16.08
CA GLU A 304 -24.18 4.16 -16.70
C GLU A 304 -24.35 3.40 -18.01
N LEU A 305 -23.32 3.41 -18.88
CA LEU A 305 -23.37 2.69 -20.15
C LEU A 305 -23.54 1.19 -19.92
N ALA A 306 -22.79 0.59 -19.00
CA ALA A 306 -22.91 -0.83 -18.69
C ALA A 306 -24.32 -1.20 -18.18
N SER A 307 -24.91 -0.36 -17.32
CA SER A 307 -26.28 -0.54 -16.81
C SER A 307 -27.33 -0.49 -17.93
N LEU A 308 -27.22 0.49 -18.83
CA LEU A 308 -28.13 0.59 -19.98
C LEU A 308 -28.00 -0.61 -20.93
N LEU A 309 -26.78 -1.06 -21.17
CA LEU A 309 -26.52 -2.23 -22.01
C LEU A 309 -27.07 -3.51 -21.36
N LEU A 310 -26.83 -3.73 -20.07
CA LEU A 310 -27.41 -4.88 -19.33
C LEU A 310 -28.94 -4.86 -19.37
N SER A 311 -29.56 -3.70 -19.14
CA SER A 311 -31.03 -3.54 -19.22
C SER A 311 -31.58 -3.89 -20.60
N ALA A 312 -30.88 -3.50 -21.67
CA ALA A 312 -31.25 -3.88 -23.03
C ALA A 312 -31.09 -5.39 -23.26
N MET A 313 -29.99 -5.98 -22.78
CA MET A 313 -29.73 -7.41 -22.91
C MET A 313 -30.72 -8.26 -22.12
N ASP A 314 -31.20 -7.79 -20.98
CA ASP A 314 -32.25 -8.45 -20.20
C ASP A 314 -33.61 -8.35 -20.89
N LYS A 315 -33.99 -7.16 -21.37
CA LYS A 315 -35.28 -6.96 -22.08
C LYS A 315 -35.42 -7.83 -23.32
N PHE A 316 -34.34 -8.04 -24.06
CA PHE A 316 -34.33 -8.76 -25.34
C PHE A 316 -33.68 -10.14 -25.25
N GLU A 317 -33.39 -10.65 -24.05
CA GLU A 317 -32.76 -11.95 -23.80
C GLU A 317 -31.45 -12.18 -24.60
N LEU A 318 -30.65 -11.13 -24.77
CA LEU A 318 -29.42 -11.16 -25.56
C LEU A 318 -28.23 -11.65 -24.73
N SER A 319 -27.42 -12.54 -25.31
CA SER A 319 -26.11 -12.94 -24.75
C SER A 319 -24.97 -12.00 -25.14
N GLU A 320 -25.15 -11.22 -26.21
CA GLU A 320 -24.22 -10.23 -26.74
C GLU A 320 -24.98 -9.02 -27.31
N ILE A 321 -24.44 -7.81 -27.12
CA ILE A 321 -24.98 -6.57 -27.68
C ILE A 321 -23.93 -5.86 -28.51
N GLN A 322 -24.38 -5.22 -29.58
CA GLN A 322 -23.54 -4.56 -30.57
C GLN A 322 -23.82 -3.06 -30.55
N LEU A 323 -22.77 -2.24 -30.55
CA LEU A 323 -22.94 -0.79 -30.65
C LEU A 323 -21.75 -0.08 -31.29
N CYS A 324 -22.02 1.04 -31.96
CA CYS A 324 -21.02 2.03 -32.31
C CYS A 324 -20.92 3.11 -31.21
N PRO A 325 -19.82 3.89 -31.16
CA PRO A 325 -19.69 4.99 -30.21
C PRO A 325 -20.81 6.03 -30.29
N MET A 326 -21.40 6.21 -31.47
CA MET A 326 -22.57 7.09 -31.67
C MET A 326 -23.81 6.57 -30.95
N ASP A 327 -24.06 5.26 -30.96
CA ASP A 327 -25.23 4.70 -30.31
C ASP A 327 -25.08 4.80 -28.79
N ALA A 328 -23.88 4.50 -28.25
CA ALA A 328 -23.58 4.76 -26.83
C ALA A 328 -23.83 6.21 -26.45
N LEU A 329 -23.42 7.17 -27.28
CA LEU A 329 -23.65 8.59 -27.01
C LEU A 329 -25.15 8.91 -26.97
N HIS A 330 -25.92 8.40 -27.93
CA HIS A 330 -27.36 8.61 -27.99
C HIS A 330 -28.08 8.02 -26.78
N MET A 331 -27.70 6.81 -26.35
CA MET A 331 -28.23 6.19 -25.14
C MET A 331 -27.91 7.02 -23.90
N LEU A 332 -26.64 7.42 -23.73
CA LEU A 332 -26.21 8.19 -22.56
C LEU A 332 -26.81 9.60 -22.52
N ASN A 333 -27.06 10.24 -23.67
CA ASN A 333 -27.74 11.54 -23.74
C ASN A 333 -29.19 11.51 -23.23
N LYS A 334 -29.81 10.34 -23.11
CA LYS A 334 -31.12 10.17 -22.47
C LYS A 334 -31.03 10.07 -20.94
N THR A 335 -29.81 10.02 -20.39
CA THR A 335 -29.53 10.01 -18.96
C THR A 335 -29.04 11.38 -18.48
N ARG A 336 -28.72 11.48 -17.18
CA ARG A 336 -28.11 12.70 -16.60
C ARG A 336 -26.59 12.76 -16.79
N VAL A 337 -25.99 11.75 -17.44
CA VAL A 337 -24.53 11.64 -17.59
C VAL A 337 -24.09 12.31 -18.89
N LYS A 338 -23.25 13.35 -18.77
CA LYS A 338 -22.66 14.05 -19.92
C LYS A 338 -21.37 13.35 -20.37
N THR A 339 -21.22 13.13 -21.66
CA THR A 339 -20.03 12.54 -22.29
C THR A 339 -19.89 13.03 -23.74
N ASP A 340 -18.81 12.64 -24.42
CA ASP A 340 -18.57 12.93 -25.83
C ASP A 340 -18.06 11.69 -26.60
N LEU A 341 -18.02 11.77 -27.93
CA LEU A 341 -17.57 10.67 -28.78
C LEU A 341 -16.10 10.29 -28.58
N THR A 342 -15.25 11.24 -28.23
CA THR A 342 -13.82 10.99 -28.02
C THR A 342 -13.63 10.14 -26.77
N GLN A 343 -14.33 10.48 -25.70
CA GLN A 343 -14.37 9.73 -24.45
C GLN A 343 -14.92 8.31 -24.67
N LEU A 344 -16.03 8.17 -25.40
CA LEU A 344 -16.63 6.86 -25.67
C LEU A 344 -15.77 5.97 -26.57
N ARG A 345 -15.13 6.54 -27.59
CA ARG A 345 -14.15 5.81 -28.41
C ARG A 345 -12.98 5.32 -27.58
N ARG A 346 -12.48 6.16 -26.66
CA ARG A 346 -11.40 5.79 -25.73
C ARG A 346 -11.86 4.69 -24.78
N LEU A 347 -13.06 4.81 -24.22
CA LEU A 347 -13.64 3.85 -23.28
C LEU A 347 -13.78 2.47 -23.93
N LEU A 348 -14.42 2.38 -25.10
CA LEU A 348 -14.63 1.10 -25.77
C LEU A 348 -13.30 0.44 -26.22
N LYS A 349 -12.35 1.23 -26.76
CA LYS A 349 -11.09 0.69 -27.29
C LYS A 349 -10.00 0.46 -26.26
N LYS A 350 -9.79 1.41 -25.33
CA LYS A 350 -8.66 1.38 -24.39
C LYS A 350 -9.06 0.78 -23.05
N ASP A 351 -10.19 1.22 -22.52
CA ASP A 351 -10.59 0.86 -21.15
C ASP A 351 -11.23 -0.54 -21.15
N TRP A 352 -12.18 -0.79 -22.07
CA TRP A 352 -12.85 -2.10 -22.25
C TRP A 352 -12.07 -3.05 -23.15
N LYS A 353 -11.01 -2.56 -23.81
CA LYS A 353 -10.12 -3.34 -24.69
C LYS A 353 -10.89 -4.12 -25.77
N LEU A 354 -11.97 -3.55 -26.29
CA LEU A 354 -12.79 -4.19 -27.32
C LEU A 354 -12.23 -3.89 -28.71
N GLU A 355 -12.34 -4.88 -29.59
CA GLU A 355 -11.99 -4.73 -31.00
C GLU A 355 -13.22 -4.29 -31.80
N ASN A 356 -13.06 -3.25 -32.62
CA ASN A 356 -14.09 -2.85 -33.56
C ASN A 356 -14.04 -3.72 -34.81
N GLN A 357 -15.21 -3.99 -35.40
CA GLN A 357 -15.27 -4.68 -36.69
C GLN A 357 -14.45 -3.94 -37.77
N LYS A 358 -13.75 -4.70 -38.62
CA LYS A 358 -12.90 -4.17 -39.70
C LYS A 358 -13.73 -3.53 -40.81
N ASN A 359 -14.87 -4.13 -41.13
CA ASN A 359 -15.79 -3.72 -42.18
C ASN A 359 -17.11 -3.21 -41.60
N SER A 360 -17.83 -2.41 -42.38
CA SER A 360 -19.16 -1.92 -42.01
C SER A 360 -20.21 -3.01 -42.25
N ASN A 361 -20.65 -3.66 -41.17
CA ASN A 361 -21.61 -4.76 -41.20
C ASN A 361 -22.96 -4.32 -40.64
N SER A 362 -24.03 -5.04 -40.98
CA SER A 362 -25.34 -4.87 -40.35
C SER A 362 -25.31 -5.39 -38.91
N TYR A 363 -26.02 -4.70 -38.02
CA TYR A 363 -26.15 -5.05 -36.61
C TYR A 363 -27.45 -4.48 -36.03
N GLN A 364 -27.85 -4.98 -34.86
CA GLN A 364 -28.98 -4.43 -34.12
C GLN A 364 -28.46 -3.50 -33.02
N ARG A 365 -28.83 -2.22 -33.09
CA ARG A 365 -28.50 -1.24 -32.05
C ARG A 365 -29.66 -1.13 -31.06
N ALA A 366 -29.33 -0.91 -29.79
CA ALA A 366 -30.32 -0.52 -28.78
C ALA A 366 -30.50 1.01 -28.77
N THR A 367 -31.74 1.47 -28.90
CA THR A 367 -32.11 2.89 -28.85
C THR A 367 -33.08 3.13 -27.70
N ILE A 368 -32.86 4.21 -26.94
CA ILE A 368 -33.76 4.65 -25.86
C ILE A 368 -34.66 5.78 -26.39
N TRP A 369 -35.97 5.53 -26.37
CA TRP A 369 -37.00 6.48 -26.81
C TRP A 369 -37.33 7.49 -25.70
N ASN A 370 -38.04 8.57 -26.04
CA ASN A 370 -38.36 9.65 -25.09
C ASN A 370 -39.26 9.20 -23.93
N ASN A 371 -40.01 8.12 -24.11
CA ASN A 371 -40.82 7.48 -23.07
C ASN A 371 -40.01 6.54 -22.16
N GLY A 372 -38.70 6.40 -22.39
CA GLY A 372 -37.81 5.51 -21.64
C GLY A 372 -37.80 4.06 -22.14
N GLU A 373 -38.56 3.72 -23.19
CA GLU A 373 -38.53 2.37 -23.76
C GLU A 373 -37.26 2.13 -24.58
N ILE A 374 -36.64 0.97 -24.35
CA ILE A 374 -35.52 0.47 -25.15
C ILE A 374 -36.08 -0.34 -26.32
N ASN A 375 -35.67 -0.04 -27.55
CA ASN A 375 -35.99 -0.81 -28.75
C ASN A 375 -34.73 -1.23 -29.49
N LEU A 376 -34.82 -2.30 -30.28
CA LEU A 376 -33.78 -2.71 -31.22
C LEU A 376 -34.09 -2.16 -32.61
N GLU A 377 -33.09 -1.58 -33.26
CA GLU A 377 -33.19 -1.05 -34.62
C GLU A 377 -32.05 -1.59 -35.47
N ASP A 378 -32.35 -1.87 -36.74
CA ASP A 378 -31.32 -2.25 -37.71
C ASP A 378 -30.43 -1.06 -38.03
N ALA A 379 -29.12 -1.27 -37.95
CA ALA A 379 -28.11 -0.28 -38.26
C ALA A 379 -26.95 -0.91 -39.04
N LYS A 380 -26.12 -0.05 -39.65
CA LYS A 380 -24.91 -0.48 -40.37
C LYS A 380 -23.71 0.32 -39.90
N GLY A 381 -22.62 -0.37 -39.53
CA GLY A 381 -21.46 0.31 -38.99
C GLY A 381 -20.33 -0.63 -38.58
N ARG A 382 -19.24 -0.03 -38.10
CA ARG A 382 -18.11 -0.74 -37.49
C ARG A 382 -18.33 -0.78 -35.98
N TYR A 383 -19.21 -1.69 -35.56
CA TYR A 383 -19.60 -1.83 -34.16
C TYR A 383 -18.55 -2.55 -33.32
N PHE A 384 -18.69 -2.41 -32.00
CA PHE A 384 -18.07 -3.25 -30.99
C PHE A 384 -19.09 -4.29 -30.54
N SER A 385 -18.62 -5.49 -30.20
CA SER A 385 -19.48 -6.57 -29.69
C SER A 385 -19.15 -6.81 -28.23
N ILE A 386 -20.17 -6.83 -27.37
CA ILE A 386 -20.02 -6.83 -25.93
C ILE A 386 -20.85 -7.96 -25.34
N SER A 387 -20.19 -8.93 -24.73
CA SER A 387 -20.88 -10.06 -24.12
C SER A 387 -21.50 -9.70 -22.77
N LYS A 388 -22.65 -10.34 -22.46
CA LYS A 388 -23.33 -10.17 -21.17
C LYS A 388 -22.42 -10.60 -20.03
N HIS A 389 -21.69 -11.69 -20.23
CA HIS A 389 -20.70 -12.19 -19.28
C HIS A 389 -19.59 -11.17 -19.01
N PHE A 390 -19.10 -10.44 -20.02
CA PHE A 390 -18.14 -9.36 -19.80
C PHE A 390 -18.73 -8.28 -18.91
N LEU A 391 -19.96 -7.84 -19.17
CA LEU A 391 -20.62 -6.80 -18.36
C LEU A 391 -20.89 -7.28 -16.94
N LEU A 392 -21.41 -8.49 -16.75
CA LEU A 392 -21.69 -9.03 -15.41
C LEU A 392 -20.41 -9.21 -14.58
N LYS A 393 -19.34 -9.76 -15.18
CA LYS A 393 -18.05 -9.92 -14.51
C LYS A 393 -17.48 -8.59 -14.00
N ASN A 394 -17.73 -7.52 -14.75
CA ASN A 394 -17.10 -6.23 -14.55
C ASN A 394 -17.97 -5.21 -13.81
N PHE A 395 -19.29 -5.23 -13.95
CA PHE A 395 -20.19 -4.16 -13.51
C PHE A 395 -21.36 -4.63 -12.64
N ASP A 396 -21.60 -5.94 -12.52
CA ASP A 396 -22.68 -6.43 -11.68
C ASP A 396 -22.29 -6.33 -10.19
N GLU A 397 -23.06 -5.53 -9.46
CA GLU A 397 -22.98 -5.39 -8.01
C GLU A 397 -23.64 -6.59 -7.29
N MET A 398 -24.50 -7.38 -7.96
CA MET A 398 -25.27 -8.48 -7.34
C MET A 398 -24.49 -9.76 -7.08
N MET A 399 -23.24 -9.88 -7.55
CA MET A 399 -22.30 -10.94 -7.12
C MET A 399 -21.68 -10.63 -5.73
N THR A 400 -22.48 -10.06 -4.83
CA THR A 400 -22.16 -9.72 -3.43
C THR A 400 -22.93 -10.59 -2.42
N SER A 401 -23.26 -11.82 -2.81
CA SER A 401 -23.67 -12.87 -1.85
C SER A 401 -22.51 -13.81 -1.55
#